data_AF-A0A1F5L070-F1
#
_entry.id   AF-A0A1F5L070-F1
#
_cell.length_a   1.000
_cell.length_b   1.000
_cell.length_c   1.000
_cell.angle_alpha   90.00
_cell.angle_beta   90.00
_cell.angle_gamma   90.00
#
_symmetry.space_group_name_H-M   'P 1'
#
loop_
_entity.id
_entity.type
_entity.pdbx_description
1 polymer ?
#
loop_
_entity_poly.entity_id
_entity_poly.type
_entity_poly.pdbx_seq_one_letter_code
_entity_poly.pdbx_strand_id
1 'polypeptide(L)'
;CSITADEIVSIVRPVLEGIQYLRELGRALATLGPDTILLTQSGDVKIRGAESSCQISQSEMNSATMKLCALADIVTKLMLKNRTYEWEQEIQNLPRQLESVSIEELLQNEMFTRTSSEGELKLLVSIANKTAYHGIKTYYGRC
;
A
#
# COMPACT_ATOMS: atom_id res chain seq x y z
N CYS A 1 15.33 8.91 -1.13
CA CYS A 1 14.46 8.48 -0.02
C CYS A 1 14.14 7.02 -0.26
N SER A 2 14.58 6.15 0.64
CA SER A 2 14.45 4.69 0.55
C SER A 2 13.24 4.26 1.37
N ILE A 3 12.28 3.57 0.76
CA ILE A 3 11.11 3.03 1.47
C ILE A 3 11.49 1.78 2.26
N THR A 4 11.07 1.68 3.51
CA THR A 4 11.36 0.54 4.40
C THR A 4 10.27 -0.55 4.34
N ALA A 5 10.52 -1.68 5.00
CA ALA A 5 9.52 -2.73 5.20
C ALA A 5 8.27 -2.21 5.90
N ASP A 6 8.45 -1.52 7.04
CA ASP A 6 7.34 -0.97 7.83
C ASP A 6 6.55 0.08 7.04
N GLU A 7 7.22 0.92 6.24
CA GLU A 7 6.55 1.88 5.37
C GLU A 7 5.72 1.20 4.27
N ILE A 8 6.17 0.06 3.72
CA ILE A 8 5.34 -0.74 2.80
C ILE A 8 4.11 -1.28 3.53
N VAL A 9 4.28 -1.86 4.71
CA VAL A 9 3.19 -2.40 5.53
C VAL A 9 2.18 -1.30 5.86
N SER A 10 2.65 -0.13 6.28
CA SER A 10 1.84 1.06 6.58
C SER A 10 1.10 1.61 5.36
N ILE A 11 1.58 1.35 4.13
CA ILE A 11 0.84 1.64 2.90
C ILE A 11 -0.19 0.56 2.60
N VAL A 12 0.19 -0.70 2.68
CA VAL A 12 -0.61 -1.83 2.22
C VAL A 12 -1.78 -2.12 3.14
N ARG A 13 -1.60 -2.02 4.47
CA ARG A 13 -2.64 -2.36 5.44
C ARG A 13 -3.91 -1.51 5.27
N PRO A 14 -3.87 -0.16 5.26
CA PRO A 14 -5.09 0.63 5.08
C PRO A 14 -5.74 0.40 3.72
N VAL A 15 -4.95 0.03 2.70
CA VAL A 15 -5.49 -0.31 1.38
C VAL A 15 -6.25 -1.64 1.44
N LEU A 16 -5.70 -2.66 2.11
CA LEU A 16 -6.39 -3.94 2.34
C LEU A 16 -7.67 -3.77 3.15
N GLU A 17 -7.62 -2.99 4.23
CA GLU A 17 -8.80 -2.66 5.06
C GLU A 17 -9.88 -1.95 4.23
N GLY A 18 -9.50 -1.00 3.36
CA GLY A 18 -10.42 -0.34 2.46
C GLY A 18 -11.03 -1.26 1.40
N ILE A 19 -10.25 -2.18 0.85
CA ILE A 19 -10.75 -3.21 -0.10
C ILE A 19 -11.69 -4.17 0.63
N GLN A 20 -11.37 -4.60 1.85
CA GLN A 20 -12.23 -5.46 2.66
C GLN A 20 -13.57 -4.78 2.94
N TYR A 21 -13.54 -3.52 3.37
CA TYR A 21 -14.74 -2.73 3.61
C TYR A 21 -15.66 -2.68 2.39
N LEU A 22 -15.10 -2.43 1.19
CA LEU A 22 -15.88 -2.45 -0.04
C LEU A 22 -16.43 -3.85 -0.36
N ARG A 23 -15.64 -4.90 -0.13
CA ARG A 23 -16.07 -6.29 -0.33
C ARG A 23 -17.28 -6.64 0.52
N GLU A 24 -17.28 -6.23 1.79
CA GLU A 24 -18.39 -6.46 2.73
C GLU A 24 -19.68 -5.76 2.27
N LEU A 25 -19.56 -4.69 1.49
CA LEU A 25 -20.67 -4.00 0.83
C LEU A 25 -21.05 -4.61 -0.54
N GLY A 26 -20.38 -5.68 -0.97
CA GLY A 26 -20.56 -6.29 -2.29
C GLY A 26 -20.01 -5.41 -3.42
N ARG A 27 -18.94 -4.66 -3.17
CA ARG A 27 -18.34 -3.71 -4.10
C ARG A 27 -16.86 -3.95 -4.30
N ALA A 28 -16.34 -3.49 -5.43
CA ALA A 28 -14.91 -3.40 -5.70
C ALA A 28 -14.54 -2.05 -6.31
N LEU A 29 -13.29 -1.63 -6.10
CA LEU A 29 -12.74 -0.45 -6.75
C LEU A 29 -12.75 -0.64 -8.28
N ALA A 30 -13.14 0.38 -9.03
CA ALA A 30 -13.03 0.34 -10.49
C ALA A 30 -11.56 0.24 -10.94
N THR A 31 -10.69 1.00 -10.28
CA THR A 31 -9.25 1.08 -10.56
C THR A 31 -8.46 1.16 -9.26
N LEU A 32 -7.27 0.57 -9.24
CA LEU A 32 -6.26 0.80 -8.21
C LEU A 32 -4.91 0.98 -8.89
N GLY A 33 -4.26 2.08 -8.61
CA GLY A 33 -2.96 2.49 -9.16
C GLY A 33 -2.19 3.37 -8.17
N PRO A 34 -0.90 3.65 -8.42
CA PRO A 34 -0.08 4.48 -7.55
C PRO A 34 -0.67 5.88 -7.26
N ASP A 35 -1.39 6.44 -8.23
CA ASP A 35 -2.06 7.75 -8.17
C ASP A 35 -3.40 7.73 -7.44
N THR A 36 -3.96 6.53 -7.20
CA THR A 36 -5.19 6.33 -6.41
C THR A 36 -4.91 6.14 -4.92
N ILE A 37 -3.67 5.82 -4.53
CA ILE A 37 -3.25 5.71 -3.13
C ILE A 37 -2.69 7.07 -2.69
N LEU A 38 -3.41 7.73 -1.80
CA LEU A 38 -3.09 9.07 -1.31
C LEU A 38 -2.53 9.00 0.10
N LEU A 39 -1.49 9.78 0.36
CA LEU A 39 -0.96 9.98 1.70
C LEU A 39 -1.36 11.38 2.20
N THR A 40 -1.91 11.45 3.39
CA THR A 40 -2.23 12.71 4.07
C THR A 40 -0.98 13.30 4.73
N GLN A 41 -1.04 14.58 5.13
CA GLN A 41 0.07 15.24 5.84
C GLN A 41 0.39 14.59 7.20
N SER A 42 -0.59 13.92 7.83
CA SER A 42 -0.39 13.14 9.05
C SER A 42 0.31 11.80 8.81
N GLY A 43 0.41 11.35 7.56
CA GLY A 43 0.94 10.03 7.21
C GLY A 43 -0.15 8.96 7.01
N ASP A 44 -1.44 9.31 7.12
CA ASP A 44 -2.53 8.36 6.87
C ASP A 44 -2.67 8.06 5.39
N VAL A 45 -3.06 6.83 5.07
CA VAL A 45 -3.28 6.36 3.71
C VAL A 45 -4.77 6.33 3.39
N LYS A 46 -5.14 6.86 2.22
CA LYS A 46 -6.51 6.89 1.70
C LYS A 46 -6.55 6.39 0.27
N ILE A 47 -7.66 5.78 -0.10
CA ILE A 47 -7.92 5.33 -1.46
C ILE A 47 -8.86 6.32 -2.15
N ARG A 48 -8.44 6.89 -3.28
CA ARG A 48 -9.31 7.66 -4.18
C ARG A 48 -10.10 6.71 -5.08
N GLY A 49 -11.35 7.07 -5.41
CA GLY A 49 -12.15 6.31 -6.36
C GLY A 49 -13.10 5.30 -5.71
N ALA A 50 -13.20 5.29 -4.37
CA ALA A 50 -14.21 4.50 -3.65
C ALA A 50 -15.64 4.90 -4.06
N GLU A 51 -15.86 6.18 -4.37
CA GLU A 51 -17.10 6.73 -4.92
C GLU A 51 -17.45 6.16 -6.30
N SER A 52 -16.43 5.71 -7.05
CA SER A 52 -16.57 5.08 -8.38
C SER A 52 -16.52 3.55 -8.30
N SER A 53 -16.64 2.97 -7.10
CA SER A 53 -16.68 1.52 -6.93
C SER A 53 -17.87 0.89 -7.66
N CYS A 54 -17.71 -0.34 -8.14
CA CYS A 54 -18.72 -1.09 -8.85
C CYS A 54 -19.33 -2.16 -7.96
N GLN A 55 -20.63 -2.44 -8.17
CA GLN A 55 -21.26 -3.62 -7.58
C GLN A 55 -20.64 -4.88 -8.19
N ILE A 56 -20.35 -5.87 -7.35
CA ILE A 56 -19.87 -7.17 -7.76
C ILE A 56 -20.69 -8.26 -7.08
N SER A 57 -20.84 -9.39 -7.75
CA SER A 57 -21.41 -10.60 -7.18
C SER A 57 -20.34 -11.45 -6.50
N GLN A 58 -20.75 -12.38 -5.63
CA GLN A 58 -19.82 -13.26 -4.93
C GLN A 58 -18.97 -14.12 -5.88
N SER A 59 -19.50 -14.54 -7.03
CA SER A 59 -18.76 -15.32 -8.01
C SER A 59 -17.66 -14.53 -8.73
N GLU A 60 -17.71 -13.19 -8.68
CA GLU A 60 -16.73 -12.30 -9.30
C GLU A 60 -15.59 -11.92 -8.35
N MET A 61 -15.70 -12.26 -7.06
CA MET A 61 -14.74 -11.91 -5.99
C MET A 61 -13.45 -12.74 -6.10
N ASN A 62 -12.61 -12.42 -7.07
CA ASN A 62 -11.24 -12.90 -7.18
C ASN A 62 -10.22 -11.76 -6.95
N SER A 63 -8.94 -12.11 -6.82
CA SER A 63 -7.87 -11.15 -6.52
C SER A 63 -7.74 -10.04 -7.57
N ALA A 64 -7.98 -10.31 -8.85
CA ALA A 64 -7.94 -9.31 -9.90
C ALA A 64 -9.12 -8.33 -9.81
N THR A 65 -10.35 -8.84 -9.62
CA THR A 65 -11.55 -8.00 -9.43
C THR A 65 -11.41 -7.11 -8.20
N MET A 66 -10.93 -7.68 -7.09
CA MET A 66 -10.69 -6.95 -5.83
C MET A 66 -9.46 -6.03 -5.88
N LYS A 67 -8.76 -5.97 -7.02
CA LYS A 67 -7.56 -5.15 -7.25
C LYS A 67 -6.34 -5.53 -6.41
N LEU A 68 -6.29 -6.74 -5.86
CA LEU A 68 -5.14 -7.23 -5.11
C LEU A 68 -3.92 -7.48 -6.02
N CYS A 69 -4.11 -7.94 -7.27
CA CYS A 69 -3.01 -8.02 -8.24
C CYS A 69 -2.43 -6.64 -8.56
N ALA A 70 -3.28 -5.62 -8.65
CA ALA A 70 -2.81 -4.24 -8.86
C ALA A 70 -2.04 -3.72 -7.63
N LEU A 71 -2.47 -4.07 -6.42
CA LEU A 71 -1.73 -3.76 -5.20
C LEU A 71 -0.37 -4.48 -5.17
N ALA A 72 -0.32 -5.76 -5.57
CA ALA A 72 0.91 -6.53 -5.69
C ALA A 72 1.92 -5.89 -6.66
N ASP A 73 1.43 -5.40 -7.81
CA ASP A 73 2.23 -4.64 -8.78
C ASP A 73 2.79 -3.35 -8.17
N ILE A 74 1.98 -2.62 -7.39
CA ILE A 74 2.42 -1.39 -6.72
C ILE A 74 3.53 -1.70 -5.71
N VAL A 75 3.33 -2.71 -4.86
CA VAL A 75 4.33 -3.16 -3.87
C VAL A 75 5.62 -3.58 -4.56
N THR A 76 5.53 -4.40 -5.61
CA THR A 76 6.68 -4.84 -6.40
C THR A 76 7.46 -3.64 -6.95
N LYS A 77 6.76 -2.63 -7.50
CA LYS A 77 7.40 -1.42 -8.01
C LYS A 77 8.04 -0.57 -6.91
N LEU A 78 7.45 -0.51 -5.72
CA LEU A 78 8.04 0.17 -4.56
C LEU A 78 9.33 -0.53 -4.14
N MET A 79 9.31 -1.86 -4.04
CA MET A 79 10.48 -2.65 -3.68
C MET A 79 11.63 -2.50 -4.69
N LEU A 80 11.31 -2.60 -5.99
CA LEU A 80 12.30 -2.47 -7.07
C LEU A 80 12.97 -1.09 -7.16
N LYS A 81 12.32 -0.04 -6.63
CA LYS A 81 12.90 1.31 -6.56
C LYS A 81 13.96 1.43 -5.46
N ASN A 82 13.96 0.54 -4.48
CA ASN A 82 14.92 0.53 -3.38
C ASN A 82 15.82 -0.71 -3.43
N ARG A 83 16.62 -0.83 -4.50
CA ARG A 83 17.42 -2.03 -4.83
C ARG A 83 18.49 -2.39 -3.80
N THR A 84 18.90 -1.44 -2.97
CA THR A 84 19.94 -1.64 -1.94
C THR A 84 19.38 -2.06 -0.60
N TYR A 85 18.05 -2.09 -0.45
CA TYR A 85 17.40 -2.51 0.79
C TYR A 85 17.27 -4.02 0.82
N GLU A 86 17.73 -4.64 1.91
CA GLU A 86 17.57 -6.07 2.13
C GLU A 86 16.17 -6.33 2.66
N TRP A 87 15.30 -6.82 1.78
CA TRP A 87 13.91 -7.13 2.13
C TRP A 87 13.84 -8.39 2.98
N GLU A 88 13.12 -8.33 4.09
CA GLU A 88 12.76 -9.51 4.88
C GLU A 88 11.91 -10.48 4.04
N GLN A 89 12.05 -11.79 4.29
CA GLN A 89 11.38 -12.82 3.51
C GLN A 89 9.85 -12.64 3.50
N GLU A 90 9.29 -12.15 4.60
CA GLU A 90 7.87 -11.84 4.72
C GLU A 90 7.44 -10.77 3.70
N ILE A 91 8.18 -9.66 3.61
CA ILE A 91 7.91 -8.58 2.65
C ILE A 91 8.21 -9.01 1.22
N GLN A 92 9.23 -9.85 1.00
CA GLN A 92 9.50 -10.42 -0.33
C GLN A 92 8.35 -11.27 -0.85
N ASN A 93 7.65 -11.98 0.04
CA ASN A 93 6.51 -12.82 -0.32
C ASN A 93 5.20 -12.03 -0.44
N LEU A 94 5.14 -10.80 0.07
CA LEU A 94 3.92 -10.00 0.12
C LEU A 94 3.22 -9.84 -1.25
N PRO A 95 3.89 -9.49 -2.37
CA PRO A 95 3.23 -9.42 -3.67
C PRO A 95 2.54 -10.73 -4.06
N ARG A 96 3.19 -11.86 -3.86
CA ARG A 96 2.62 -13.18 -4.13
C ARG A 96 1.44 -13.47 -3.21
N GLN A 97 1.57 -13.15 -1.93
CA GLN A 97 0.50 -13.36 -0.95
C GLN A 97 -0.75 -12.54 -1.29
N LEU A 98 -0.60 -11.29 -1.74
CA LEU A 98 -1.70 -10.45 -2.20
C LEU A 98 -2.51 -11.10 -3.33
N GLU A 99 -1.85 -11.87 -4.21
CA GLU A 99 -2.52 -12.53 -5.35
C GLU A 99 -3.22 -13.83 -4.98
N SER A 100 -2.72 -14.55 -3.95
CA SER A 100 -3.12 -15.93 -3.66
C SER A 100 -3.81 -16.16 -2.32
N VAL A 101 -3.66 -15.23 -1.36
CA VAL A 101 -4.20 -15.36 0.00
C VAL A 101 -5.46 -14.51 0.15
N SER A 102 -6.42 -14.97 0.94
CA SER A 102 -7.64 -14.20 1.22
C SER A 102 -7.34 -12.92 2.00
N ILE A 103 -8.16 -11.88 1.84
CA ILE A 103 -7.95 -10.60 2.53
C ILE A 103 -8.02 -10.77 4.05
N GLU A 104 -8.94 -11.61 4.53
CA GLU A 104 -9.10 -11.93 5.95
C GLU A 104 -7.84 -12.55 6.52
N GLU A 105 -7.29 -13.57 5.84
CA GLU A 105 -6.06 -14.24 6.28
C GLU A 105 -4.85 -13.31 6.17
N LEU A 106 -4.78 -12.47 5.14
CA LEU A 106 -3.75 -11.45 5.02
C LEU A 106 -3.77 -10.51 6.22
N LEU A 107 -4.93 -9.96 6.60
CA LEU A 107 -5.03 -9.00 7.71
C LEU A 107 -4.78 -9.62 9.09
N GLN A 108 -4.81 -10.95 9.22
CA GLN A 108 -4.37 -11.65 10.43
C GLN A 108 -2.86 -11.92 10.47
N ASN A 109 -2.12 -11.60 9.40
CA ASN A 109 -0.68 -11.82 9.35
C ASN A 109 0.04 -10.92 10.38
N GLU A 110 1.11 -11.44 10.96
CA GLU A 110 1.92 -10.77 11.98
C GLU A 110 2.43 -9.40 11.50
N MET A 111 2.90 -9.28 10.24
CA MET A 111 3.33 -7.98 9.71
C MET A 111 2.27 -6.88 9.80
N PHE A 112 0.98 -7.22 9.69
CA PHE A 112 -0.10 -6.23 9.75
C PHE A 112 -0.69 -6.04 11.14
N THR A 113 -0.46 -6.96 12.06
CA THR A 113 -0.97 -6.91 13.43
C THR A 113 0.03 -6.33 14.43
N ARG A 114 1.33 -6.32 14.09
CA ARG A 114 2.35 -5.56 14.84
C ARG A 114 1.94 -4.09 14.93
N THR A 115 2.08 -3.50 16.11
CA THR A 115 1.83 -2.06 16.32
C THR A 115 2.85 -1.25 15.53
N SER A 116 2.42 -0.72 14.37
CA SER A 116 3.16 0.32 13.67
C SER A 116 3.11 1.62 14.49
N SER A 117 4.18 2.40 14.41
CA SER A 117 4.22 3.72 15.04
C SER A 117 3.31 4.70 14.28
N GLU A 118 2.40 5.35 15.00
CA GLU A 118 1.54 6.39 14.41
C GLU A 118 2.41 7.47 13.74
N GLY A 119 2.21 7.69 12.45
CA GLY A 119 2.99 8.65 11.66
C GLY A 119 4.27 8.09 11.01
N GLU A 120 4.39 6.78 10.85
CA GLU A 120 5.50 6.14 10.11
C GLU A 120 5.74 6.78 8.73
N LEU A 121 4.68 7.08 7.99
CA LEU A 121 4.76 7.72 6.68
C LEU A 121 4.87 9.26 6.74
N LYS A 122 4.71 9.87 7.93
CA LYS A 122 4.69 11.35 8.08
C LYS A 122 6.01 11.97 7.64
N LEU A 123 7.13 11.32 7.96
CA LEU A 123 8.45 11.79 7.54
C LEU A 123 8.59 11.74 6.01
N LEU A 124 8.21 10.63 5.38
CA LEU A 124 8.20 10.49 3.92
C LEU A 124 7.37 11.58 3.25
N VAL A 125 6.15 11.81 3.74
CA VAL A 125 5.24 12.83 3.23
C VAL A 125 5.85 14.23 3.38
N SER A 126 6.45 14.53 4.53
CA SER A 126 7.10 15.81 4.78
C SER A 126 8.28 16.05 3.83
N ILE A 127 9.13 15.04 3.62
CA ILE A 127 10.27 15.11 2.69
C ILE A 127 9.76 15.30 1.26
N ALA A 128 8.79 14.49 0.81
CA ALA A 128 8.22 14.57 -0.53
C ALA A 128 7.59 15.94 -0.80
N ASN A 129 6.78 16.44 0.14
CA ASN A 129 6.13 17.76 0.02
C ASN A 129 7.15 18.89 -0.03
N LYS A 130 8.17 18.89 0.84
CA LYS A 130 9.23 19.92 0.81
C LYS A 130 10.04 19.88 -0.49
N THR A 131 10.37 18.68 -0.96
CA THR A 131 11.10 18.48 -2.22
C THR A 131 10.28 19.00 -3.40
N ALA A 132 8.98 18.66 -3.48
CA ALA A 132 8.11 19.06 -4.57
C ALA A 132 7.76 20.56 -4.55
N TYR A 133 7.42 21.11 -3.36
CA TYR A 133 6.95 22.49 -3.23
C TYR A 133 8.08 23.52 -3.22
N HIS A 134 9.20 23.23 -2.55
CA HIS A 134 10.32 24.15 -2.42
C HIS A 134 11.49 23.83 -3.35
N GLY A 135 11.43 22.73 -4.13
CA GLY A 135 12.51 22.33 -5.03
C GLY A 135 13.80 21.90 -4.30
N ILE A 136 13.71 21.52 -3.02
CA ILE A 136 14.87 21.16 -2.21
C ILE A 136 15.44 19.83 -2.71
N LYS A 137 16.67 19.84 -3.23
CA LYS A 137 17.40 18.61 -3.59
C LYS A 137 17.89 17.91 -2.32
N THR A 138 17.40 16.71 -2.04
CA THR A 138 17.95 15.86 -0.97
C THR A 138 19.28 15.27 -1.43
N TYR A 139 20.40 15.82 -0.96
CA TYR A 139 21.72 15.22 -1.13
C TYR A 139 21.95 14.19 -0.02
N TYR A 140 21.94 12.91 -0.36
CA TYR A 140 22.50 11.88 0.52
C TYR A 140 23.98 11.73 0.15
N GLY A 141 24.86 12.32 0.97
CA GLY A 141 26.27 11.97 0.95
C GLY A 141 26.41 10.51 1.35
N ARG A 142 27.10 9.71 0.52
CA ARG A 142 27.56 8.38 0.92
C ARG A 142 28.59 8.59 2.03
N CYS A 143 28.25 8.21 3.26
CA CYS A 143 29.25 7.86 4.26
C CYS A 143 29.73 6.44 3.98
#